data_AF-G3SST8-F1
#
_entry.id   AF-G3SST8-F1
#
_cell.length_a   1.000
_cell.length_b   1.000
_cell.length_c   1.000
_cell.angle_alpha   90.00
_cell.angle_beta   90.00
_cell.angle_gamma   90.00
#
_symmetry.space_group_name_H-M   'P 1'
#
loop_
_entity.id
_entity.type
_entity.pdbx_description
1 polymer ?
#
loop_
_entity_poly.entity_id
_entity_poly.type
_entity_poly.pdbx_seq_one_letter_code
_entity_poly.pdbx_strand_id
1 'polypeptide(L)'
;LLSHILSAFRFDVREVVPFCQGLGYTPADYYPSLLTNMVSSLVSELRENHLNGFNTQRRMAPERVASLSRVCVPLVTLPDFEPLVEALLTCHGHEPQEVLWPEFFEAVNEAFLLKKISLPTLAVVSLWLRHLPSLEKATLHLFEKLLSSERHCLQRMECFIKDSLLPQAACHPAIFRIVDETFRCALLETDGAPEVLAALQVFTRCFVEALEKENKQLKFALKTYFPYASPSLVMVLLQHPKGIAQGLCCQLLKCISEMLREAVEGQTAGSHRGAFESWFLFIHFGGWADIAAEQLLMSEAEPPEALLWLLAFSSSPHDGDQQRAQTMVEVKAVLGRLGKLFRSPTLSGQDLQAAAGEGREAEPRPLVRQQLTRRLLLSFLLWAPAGHAIAREVVTLMAQTEDITHEIIGFLDQTLYRWDQFCIEAPRPRKVARELLTELRAGV
;
A
#
# COMPACT_ATOMS: atom_id res chain seq x y z
N LEU A 1 -28.55 13.22 28.43
CA LEU A 1 -27.20 12.87 28.93
C LEU A 1 -27.22 11.81 30.03
N LEU A 2 -27.64 12.10 31.28
CA LEU A 2 -27.81 11.04 32.29
C LEU A 2 -28.74 9.94 31.80
N SER A 3 -29.90 10.22 31.19
CA SER A 3 -30.76 9.15 30.62
C SER A 3 -30.09 8.27 29.55
N HIS A 4 -29.15 8.82 28.78
CA HIS A 4 -28.44 8.12 27.69
C HIS A 4 -27.23 7.33 28.25
N ILE A 5 -26.59 7.87 29.28
CA ILE A 5 -25.56 7.20 30.10
C ILE A 5 -26.23 6.08 30.93
N LEU A 6 -27.34 6.35 31.60
CA LEU A 6 -28.14 5.40 32.39
C LEU A 6 -28.77 4.29 31.55
N SER A 7 -29.19 4.57 30.30
CA SER A 7 -29.67 3.52 29.37
C SER A 7 -28.53 2.61 28.90
N ALA A 8 -27.30 3.12 28.79
CA ALA A 8 -26.12 2.32 28.50
C ALA A 8 -25.63 1.50 29.72
N PHE A 9 -25.97 1.92 30.95
CA PHE A 9 -25.46 1.34 32.20
C PHE A 9 -26.51 0.65 33.11
N ARG A 10 -27.79 0.54 32.73
CA ARG A 10 -28.90 -0.09 33.52
C ARG A 10 -28.97 0.34 35.01
N PHE A 11 -28.84 1.63 35.33
CA PHE A 11 -29.02 2.12 36.70
C PHE A 11 -30.46 2.57 37.01
N ASP A 12 -30.88 2.41 38.28
CA ASP A 12 -32.23 2.70 38.79
C ASP A 12 -32.48 4.22 38.91
N VAL A 13 -33.62 4.67 38.39
CA VAL A 13 -33.97 6.08 38.15
C VAL A 13 -34.07 6.92 39.44
N ARG A 14 -34.13 6.27 40.62
CA ARG A 14 -34.33 6.93 41.92
C ARG A 14 -33.11 7.68 42.45
N GLU A 15 -31.89 7.36 42.01
CA GLU A 15 -30.65 8.00 42.49
C GLU A 15 -30.21 9.21 41.64
N VAL A 16 -30.93 9.47 40.55
CA VAL A 16 -30.56 10.43 39.49
C VAL A 16 -30.99 11.85 39.82
N VAL A 17 -32.12 12.00 40.51
CA VAL A 17 -32.74 13.28 40.86
C VAL A 17 -31.90 14.10 41.87
N PRO A 18 -31.31 13.50 42.93
CA PRO A 18 -30.46 14.24 43.87
C PRO A 18 -29.16 14.75 43.23
N PHE A 19 -28.58 13.99 42.30
CA PHE A 19 -27.33 14.35 41.61
C PHE A 19 -27.51 15.57 40.69
N CYS A 20 -28.60 15.64 39.92
CA CYS A 20 -28.90 16.80 39.09
C CYS A 20 -29.21 18.07 39.91
N GLN A 21 -29.85 17.92 41.07
CA GLN A 21 -30.10 19.03 42.00
C GLN A 21 -28.81 19.56 42.63
N GLY A 22 -27.84 18.68 42.94
CA GLY A 22 -26.52 19.08 43.44
C GLY A 22 -25.69 19.92 42.45
N LEU A 23 -26.01 19.86 41.15
CA LEU A 23 -25.36 20.64 40.10
C LEU A 23 -26.14 21.91 39.71
N GLY A 24 -27.28 22.19 40.35
CA GLY A 24 -28.05 23.42 40.15
C GLY A 24 -28.94 23.47 38.90
N TYR A 25 -29.21 22.33 38.25
CA TYR A 25 -30.03 22.26 37.03
C TYR A 25 -31.47 21.80 37.33
N THR A 26 -32.46 22.45 36.70
CA THR A 26 -33.88 22.05 36.76
C THR A 26 -34.22 21.02 35.66
N PRO A 27 -35.15 20.08 35.91
CA PRO A 27 -35.42 18.96 34.99
C PRO A 27 -36.11 19.33 33.66
N ALA A 28 -36.59 20.57 33.51
CA ALA A 28 -37.54 20.95 32.45
C ALA A 28 -36.91 21.44 31.13
N ASP A 29 -35.61 21.72 31.09
CA ASP A 29 -34.93 22.27 29.90
C ASP A 29 -34.09 21.20 29.15
N TYR A 30 -34.63 19.98 29.02
CA TYR A 30 -33.94 18.81 28.44
C TYR A 30 -33.60 18.96 26.95
N TYR A 31 -32.39 18.74 26.40
CA TYR A 31 -30.97 18.63 26.80
C TYR A 31 -30.03 18.55 25.55
N PRO A 32 -30.44 18.65 24.25
CA PRO A 32 -29.45 18.73 23.16
C PRO A 32 -28.56 19.97 23.25
N SER A 33 -29.15 21.15 23.47
CA SER A 33 -28.40 22.40 23.61
C SER A 33 -27.47 22.38 24.84
N LEU A 34 -27.92 21.82 25.96
CA LEU A 34 -27.08 21.65 27.15
C LEU A 34 -25.93 20.67 26.89
N LEU A 35 -26.19 19.55 26.21
CA LEU A 35 -25.16 18.59 25.83
C LEU A 35 -24.13 19.20 24.90
N THR A 36 -24.58 19.89 23.84
CA THR A 36 -23.70 20.62 22.93
C THR A 36 -22.88 21.64 23.70
N ASN A 37 -23.48 22.42 24.59
CA ASN A 37 -22.76 23.41 25.41
C ASN A 37 -21.74 22.75 26.35
N MET A 38 -22.08 21.63 26.97
CA MET A 38 -21.16 20.88 27.84
C MET A 38 -19.97 20.33 27.05
N VAL A 39 -20.22 19.66 25.92
CA VAL A 39 -19.18 19.14 25.04
C VAL A 39 -18.33 20.27 24.51
N SER A 40 -18.92 21.36 24.03
CA SER A 40 -18.20 22.54 23.57
C SER A 40 -17.35 23.15 24.68
N SER A 41 -17.85 23.25 25.91
CA SER A 41 -17.08 23.75 27.06
C SER A 41 -15.87 22.86 27.36
N LEU A 42 -16.02 21.54 27.34
CA LEU A 42 -14.92 20.60 27.55
C LEU A 42 -13.90 20.65 26.41
N VAL A 43 -14.36 20.76 25.16
CA VAL A 43 -13.50 20.92 23.98
C VAL A 43 -12.72 22.22 24.06
N SER A 44 -13.36 23.34 24.44
CA SER A 44 -12.68 24.62 24.66
C SER A 44 -11.61 24.51 25.73
N GLU A 45 -11.91 23.85 26.86
CA GLU A 45 -10.94 23.64 27.93
C GLU A 45 -9.75 22.76 27.48
N LEU A 46 -10.01 21.72 26.68
CA LEU A 46 -8.96 20.87 26.10
C LEU A 46 -8.11 21.60 25.06
N ARG A 47 -8.72 22.48 24.24
CA ARG A 47 -8.03 23.24 23.19
C ARG A 47 -7.26 24.46 23.72
N GLU A 48 -7.71 25.08 24.81
CA GLU A 48 -6.95 26.13 25.50
C GLU A 48 -5.57 25.61 25.99
N ASN A 49 -5.45 24.31 26.24
CA ASN A 49 -4.17 23.65 26.57
C ASN A 49 -3.13 23.67 25.44
N HIS A 50 -3.56 23.85 24.18
CA HIS A 50 -2.73 23.84 22.96
C HIS A 50 -2.28 25.21 22.50
N LEU A 51 -3.15 26.22 22.61
CA LEU A 51 -2.93 27.52 21.96
C LEU A 51 -2.08 28.49 22.79
N ASN A 52 -1.99 28.31 24.10
CA ASN A 52 -1.33 29.24 25.02
C ASN A 52 -0.28 28.55 25.90
N GLY A 53 0.91 28.27 25.34
CA GLY A 53 2.05 27.71 26.08
C GLY A 53 2.57 28.54 27.27
N PHE A 54 1.98 29.71 27.56
CA PHE A 54 2.40 30.63 28.63
C PHE A 54 1.36 30.86 29.74
N ASN A 55 0.12 30.36 29.62
CA ASN A 55 -0.92 30.54 30.65
C ASN A 55 -1.18 29.24 31.41
N THR A 56 -0.48 29.06 32.54
CA THR A 56 -0.61 27.88 33.42
C THR A 56 -1.90 27.83 34.25
N GLN A 57 -2.69 28.92 34.30
CA GLN A 57 -3.85 29.05 35.20
C GLN A 57 -5.15 28.40 34.72
N ARG A 58 -5.27 27.97 33.46
CA ARG A 58 -6.50 27.38 32.88
C ARG A 58 -6.31 25.99 32.28
N ARG A 59 -5.22 25.31 32.62
CA ARG A 59 -4.92 24.00 32.04
C ARG A 59 -5.74 22.91 32.70
N MET A 60 -6.38 22.05 31.91
CA MET A 60 -6.99 20.84 32.46
C MET A 60 -5.89 19.94 33.03
N ALA A 61 -6.02 19.55 34.30
CA ALA A 61 -5.06 18.68 34.97
C ALA A 61 -4.99 17.29 34.29
N PRO A 62 -3.82 16.64 34.20
CA PRO A 62 -3.68 15.33 33.55
C PRO A 62 -4.64 14.28 34.10
N GLU A 63 -4.90 14.26 35.41
CA GLU A 63 -5.83 13.33 36.05
C GLU A 63 -7.27 13.54 35.57
N ARG A 64 -7.63 14.79 35.27
CA ARG A 64 -8.95 15.14 34.74
C ARG A 64 -9.08 14.75 33.26
N VAL A 65 -8.02 14.90 32.48
CA VAL A 65 -7.97 14.42 31.08
C VAL A 65 -8.08 12.89 31.04
N ALA A 66 -7.34 12.18 31.91
CA ALA A 66 -7.42 10.73 32.04
C ALA A 66 -8.82 10.27 32.47
N SER A 67 -9.42 10.94 33.47
CA SER A 67 -10.78 10.63 33.92
C SER A 67 -11.80 10.84 32.78
N LEU A 68 -11.63 11.91 32.01
CA LEU A 68 -12.50 12.24 30.88
C LEU A 68 -12.39 11.20 29.76
N SER A 69 -11.18 10.73 29.43
CA SER A 69 -11.00 9.68 28.42
C SER A 69 -11.69 8.38 28.83
N ARG A 70 -11.60 8.00 30.11
CA ARG A 70 -12.27 6.81 30.64
C ARG A 70 -13.80 6.91 30.56
N VAL A 71 -14.36 8.06 30.91
CA VAL A 71 -15.81 8.31 30.80
C VAL A 71 -16.29 8.30 29.34
N CYS A 72 -15.42 8.69 28.40
CA CYS A 72 -15.77 8.73 26.98
C CYS A 72 -15.78 7.35 26.30
N VAL A 73 -15.16 6.31 26.86
CA VAL A 73 -15.09 4.95 26.26
C VAL A 73 -16.45 4.43 25.74
N PRO A 74 -17.54 4.39 26.52
CA PRO A 74 -18.85 3.93 26.03
C PRO A 74 -19.57 4.95 25.13
N LEU A 75 -19.05 6.17 25.02
CA LEU A 75 -19.69 7.30 24.34
C LEU A 75 -19.08 7.59 22.96
N VAL A 76 -17.97 6.91 22.59
CA VAL A 76 -17.19 7.22 21.38
C VAL A 76 -17.99 7.16 20.08
N THR A 77 -19.06 6.37 20.02
CA THR A 77 -19.92 6.23 18.83
C THR A 77 -21.07 7.22 18.77
N LEU A 78 -21.24 8.07 19.80
CA LEU A 78 -22.30 9.07 19.83
C LEU A 78 -21.87 10.33 19.04
N PRO A 79 -22.64 10.78 18.03
CA PRO A 79 -22.27 11.95 17.21
C PRO A 79 -22.03 13.22 18.03
N ASP A 80 -22.82 13.43 19.09
CA ASP A 80 -22.67 14.59 19.99
C ASP A 80 -21.30 14.64 20.69
N PHE A 81 -20.62 13.50 20.82
CA PHE A 81 -19.33 13.36 21.49
C PHE A 81 -18.15 13.32 20.52
N GLU A 82 -18.37 13.24 19.22
CA GLU A 82 -17.31 13.23 18.19
C GLU A 82 -16.33 14.41 18.36
N PRO A 83 -16.78 15.67 18.59
CA PRO A 83 -15.85 16.78 18.83
C PRO A 83 -14.99 16.61 20.08
N LEU A 84 -15.52 15.95 21.12
CA LEU A 84 -14.79 15.68 22.36
C LEU A 84 -13.74 14.58 22.15
N VAL A 85 -14.09 13.53 21.41
CA VAL A 85 -13.17 12.46 21.02
C VAL A 85 -12.01 13.05 20.21
N GLU A 86 -12.31 13.88 19.22
CA GLU A 86 -11.31 14.59 18.43
C GLU A 86 -10.39 15.46 19.32
N ALA A 87 -10.98 16.24 20.23
CA ALA A 87 -10.22 17.09 21.14
C ALA A 87 -9.31 16.29 22.09
N LEU A 88 -9.75 15.13 22.58
CA LEU A 88 -8.93 14.23 23.39
C LEU A 88 -7.78 13.62 22.58
N LEU A 89 -8.04 13.11 21.37
CA LEU A 89 -6.99 12.53 20.52
C LEU A 89 -5.93 13.55 20.14
N THR A 90 -6.36 14.78 19.88
CA THR A 90 -5.44 15.86 19.54
C THR A 90 -4.83 16.52 20.78
N CYS A 91 -5.33 16.31 22.01
CA CYS A 91 -4.74 16.88 23.22
C CYS A 91 -3.32 16.37 23.47
N HIS A 92 -2.35 17.28 23.53
CA HIS A 92 -0.96 16.95 23.86
C HIS A 92 -0.64 17.43 25.27
N GLY A 93 -0.25 16.50 26.14
CA GLY A 93 0.39 16.84 27.43
C GLY A 93 1.83 17.30 27.19
N HIS A 94 2.38 18.09 28.13
CA HIS A 94 3.84 18.31 28.19
C HIS A 94 4.57 17.18 28.91
N GLU A 95 3.82 16.26 29.50
CA GLU A 95 4.33 15.10 30.22
C GLU A 95 4.86 14.05 29.22
N PRO A 96 5.97 13.36 29.52
CA PRO A 96 6.50 12.31 28.67
C PRO A 96 5.62 11.03 28.65
N GLN A 97 4.64 10.93 29.56
CA GLN A 97 3.76 9.78 29.69
C GLN A 97 2.41 10.04 29.02
N GLU A 98 1.85 8.97 28.45
CA GLU A 98 0.52 9.00 27.86
C GLU A 98 -0.53 9.20 28.97
N VAL A 99 -1.40 10.19 28.77
CA VAL A 99 -2.41 10.63 29.75
C VAL A 99 -3.76 9.94 29.51
N LEU A 100 -4.06 9.57 28.27
CA LEU A 100 -5.32 8.89 27.93
C LEU A 100 -5.24 7.40 28.25
N TRP A 101 -6.37 6.86 28.68
CA TRP A 101 -6.50 5.43 28.95
C TRP A 101 -6.36 4.58 27.67
N PRO A 102 -5.64 3.44 27.70
CA PRO A 102 -5.53 2.53 26.55
C PRO A 102 -6.89 2.10 25.97
N GLU A 103 -7.86 1.79 26.84
CA GLU A 103 -9.20 1.35 26.44
C GLU A 103 -9.97 2.43 25.66
N PHE A 104 -9.63 3.71 25.86
CA PHE A 104 -10.17 4.80 25.05
C PHE A 104 -9.62 4.73 23.63
N PHE A 105 -8.31 4.56 23.45
CA PHE A 105 -7.72 4.41 22.12
C PHE A 105 -8.24 3.18 21.39
N GLU A 106 -8.39 2.05 22.09
CA GLU A 106 -8.97 0.84 21.53
C GLU A 106 -10.41 1.07 21.08
N ALA A 107 -11.27 1.63 21.95
CA ALA A 107 -12.68 1.88 21.62
C ALA A 107 -12.85 2.84 20.44
N VAL A 108 -12.04 3.91 20.39
CA VAL A 108 -12.02 4.86 19.28
C VAL A 108 -11.56 4.17 17.99
N ASN A 109 -10.48 3.38 18.05
CA ASN A 109 -9.96 2.68 16.87
C ASN A 109 -10.98 1.68 16.33
N GLU A 110 -11.65 0.90 17.19
CA GLU A 110 -12.73 0.01 16.77
C GLU A 110 -13.89 0.77 16.12
N ALA A 111 -14.34 1.85 16.75
CA ALA A 111 -15.40 2.68 16.20
C ALA A 111 -15.01 3.22 14.82
N PHE A 112 -13.77 3.66 14.65
CA PHE A 112 -13.24 4.18 13.39
C PHE A 112 -13.16 3.09 12.30
N LEU A 113 -12.59 1.92 12.60
CA LEU A 113 -12.46 0.82 11.65
C LEU A 113 -13.84 0.29 11.20
N LEU A 114 -14.81 0.26 12.12
CA LEU A 114 -16.20 -0.10 11.85
C LEU A 114 -17.04 1.04 11.25
N LYS A 115 -16.42 2.20 10.95
CA LYS A 115 -17.08 3.39 10.38
C LYS A 115 -18.27 3.90 11.21
N LYS A 116 -18.21 3.73 12.54
CA LYS A 116 -19.19 4.23 13.52
C LYS A 116 -18.90 5.64 14.02
N ILE A 117 -17.72 6.17 13.72
CA ILE A 117 -17.31 7.54 13.99
C ILE A 117 -16.58 8.09 12.75
N SER A 118 -16.76 9.37 12.46
CA SER A 118 -15.97 10.08 11.46
C SER A 118 -14.90 10.91 12.18
N LEU A 119 -13.63 10.75 11.84
CA LEU A 119 -12.55 11.51 12.47
C LEU A 119 -11.72 12.22 11.40
N PRO A 120 -11.26 13.46 11.64
CA PRO A 120 -10.33 14.12 10.75
C PRO A 120 -8.98 13.40 10.76
N THR A 121 -8.24 13.47 9.65
CA THR A 121 -6.94 12.80 9.48
C THR A 121 -5.98 13.07 10.64
N LEU A 122 -5.92 14.32 11.12
CA LEU A 122 -5.05 14.70 12.23
C LEU A 122 -5.34 13.90 13.52
N ALA A 123 -6.61 13.68 13.85
CA ALA A 123 -7.01 12.92 15.04
C ALA A 123 -6.64 11.44 14.91
N VAL A 124 -6.79 10.87 13.71
CA VAL A 124 -6.39 9.48 13.41
C VAL A 124 -4.87 9.33 13.46
N VAL A 125 -4.12 10.30 12.93
CA VAL A 125 -2.65 10.35 13.06
C VAL A 125 -2.24 10.40 14.54
N SER A 126 -2.87 11.28 15.33
CA SER A 126 -2.57 11.37 16.77
C SER A 126 -2.89 10.07 17.51
N LEU A 127 -4.01 9.41 17.20
CA LEU A 127 -4.36 8.08 17.73
C LEU A 127 -3.23 7.07 17.49
N TRP A 128 -2.80 6.92 16.23
CA TRP A 128 -1.81 5.91 15.84
C TRP A 128 -0.38 6.23 16.28
N LEU A 129 -0.03 7.51 16.43
CA LEU A 129 1.28 7.89 17.00
C LEU A 129 1.37 7.62 18.51
N ARG A 130 0.24 7.67 19.21
CA ARG A 130 0.18 7.53 20.68
C ARG A 130 -0.10 6.10 21.12
N HIS A 131 -0.75 5.30 20.27
CA HIS A 131 -1.14 3.94 20.59
C HIS A 131 -0.81 2.97 19.45
N LEU A 132 0.38 2.33 19.54
CA LEU A 132 0.86 1.37 18.56
C LEU A 132 -0.12 0.20 18.30
N PRO A 133 -0.76 -0.42 19.32
CA PRO A 133 -1.71 -1.51 19.06
C PRO A 133 -2.88 -1.09 18.15
N SER A 134 -3.32 0.18 18.22
CA SER A 134 -4.36 0.69 17.32
C SER A 134 -3.88 0.76 15.87
N LEU A 135 -2.63 1.17 15.64
CA LEU A 135 -2.03 1.21 14.30
C LEU A 135 -1.83 -0.19 13.72
N GLU A 136 -1.31 -1.12 14.51
CA GLU A 136 -1.14 -2.52 14.10
C GLU A 136 -2.50 -3.11 13.73
N LYS A 137 -3.51 -2.91 14.58
CA LYS A 137 -4.87 -3.38 14.31
C LYS A 137 -5.49 -2.75 13.05
N ALA A 138 -5.27 -1.46 12.82
CA ALA A 138 -5.74 -0.81 11.59
C ALA A 138 -5.06 -1.37 10.34
N THR A 139 -3.77 -1.66 10.42
CA THR A 139 -2.99 -2.26 9.33
C THR A 139 -3.45 -3.69 9.05
N LEU A 140 -3.63 -4.52 10.09
CA LEU A 140 -4.15 -5.88 9.95
C LEU A 140 -5.59 -5.89 9.40
N HIS A 141 -6.44 -4.96 9.83
CA HIS A 141 -7.79 -4.81 9.30
C HIS A 141 -7.79 -4.46 7.79
N LEU A 142 -6.79 -3.69 7.32
CA LEU A 142 -6.60 -3.46 5.89
C LEU A 142 -6.24 -4.77 5.17
N PHE A 143 -5.30 -5.57 5.70
CA PHE A 143 -4.97 -6.88 5.12
C PHE A 143 -6.19 -7.81 5.05
N GLU A 144 -6.99 -7.90 6.11
CA GLU A 144 -8.22 -8.68 6.12
C GLU A 144 -9.18 -8.26 5.00
N LYS A 145 -9.36 -6.95 4.77
CA LYS A 145 -10.18 -6.43 3.66
C LYS A 145 -9.60 -6.72 2.29
N LEU A 146 -8.28 -6.61 2.13
CA LEU A 146 -7.60 -6.87 0.86
C LEU A 146 -7.64 -8.36 0.49
N LEU A 147 -7.49 -9.25 1.47
CA LEU A 147 -7.49 -10.69 1.28
C LEU A 147 -8.89 -11.29 1.15
N SER A 148 -9.91 -10.68 1.77
CA SER A 148 -11.32 -11.10 1.63
C SER A 148 -12.01 -10.56 0.38
N SER A 149 -11.42 -9.56 -0.27
CA SER A 149 -11.88 -9.05 -1.55
C SER A 149 -11.67 -10.07 -2.68
N GLU A 150 -12.47 -9.95 -3.73
CA GLU A 150 -12.21 -10.57 -5.03
C GLU A 150 -10.73 -10.39 -5.41
N ARG A 151 -10.06 -11.53 -5.65
CA ARG A 151 -8.63 -11.56 -5.96
C ARG A 151 -8.37 -10.77 -7.24
N HIS A 152 -7.25 -10.05 -7.27
CA HIS A 152 -6.74 -9.39 -8.48
C HIS A 152 -7.62 -8.26 -9.06
N CYS A 153 -8.15 -7.38 -8.22
CA CYS A 153 -8.72 -6.09 -8.64
C CYS A 153 -8.02 -4.92 -7.94
N LEU A 154 -6.99 -4.36 -8.57
CA LEU A 154 -6.15 -3.30 -8.02
C LEU A 154 -6.93 -1.99 -7.78
N GLN A 155 -7.95 -1.70 -8.59
CA GLN A 155 -8.81 -0.53 -8.38
C GLN A 155 -9.60 -0.64 -7.06
N ARG A 156 -10.12 -1.83 -6.75
CA ARG A 156 -10.81 -2.08 -5.48
C ARG A 156 -9.84 -2.06 -4.30
N MET A 157 -8.64 -2.63 -4.47
CA MET A 157 -7.57 -2.53 -3.47
C MET A 157 -7.21 -1.06 -3.18
N GLU A 158 -7.07 -0.24 -4.23
CA GLU A 158 -6.82 1.19 -4.10
C GLU A 158 -7.92 1.90 -3.30
N CYS A 159 -9.20 1.58 -3.55
CA CYS A 159 -10.30 2.12 -2.75
C CYS A 159 -10.16 1.76 -1.27
N PHE A 160 -9.94 0.48 -0.93
CA PHE A 160 -9.77 0.07 0.47
C PHE A 160 -8.57 0.73 1.15
N ILE A 161 -7.45 0.84 0.44
CA ILE A 161 -6.24 1.49 0.92
C ILE A 161 -6.52 2.98 1.17
N LYS A 162 -7.17 3.69 0.25
CA LYS A 162 -7.52 5.11 0.42
C LYS A 162 -8.53 5.32 1.55
N ASP A 163 -9.51 4.44 1.68
CA ASP A 163 -10.56 4.50 2.72
C ASP A 163 -10.04 4.18 4.13
N SER A 164 -8.85 3.57 4.24
CA SER A 164 -8.21 3.25 5.52
C SER A 164 -7.59 4.47 6.22
N LEU A 165 -7.31 5.56 5.50
CA LEU A 165 -6.48 6.70 5.94
C LEU A 165 -5.00 6.38 6.23
N LEU A 166 -4.56 5.12 6.10
CA LEU A 166 -3.15 4.75 6.30
C LEU A 166 -2.19 5.49 5.37
N PRO A 167 -2.47 5.67 4.05
CA PRO A 167 -1.56 6.41 3.17
C PRO A 167 -1.34 7.86 3.62
N GLN A 168 -2.39 8.53 4.06
CA GLN A 168 -2.34 9.91 4.55
C GLN A 168 -1.62 9.98 5.90
N ALA A 169 -1.89 9.04 6.80
CA ALA A 169 -1.24 9.01 8.09
C ALA A 169 0.25 8.64 7.99
N ALA A 170 0.60 7.80 7.00
CA ALA A 170 1.97 7.42 6.68
C ALA A 170 2.82 8.58 6.14
N CYS A 171 2.24 9.75 5.83
CA CYS A 171 3.01 11.00 5.68
C CYS A 171 3.80 11.36 6.95
N HIS A 172 3.51 10.73 8.09
CA HIS A 172 4.38 10.72 9.25
C HIS A 172 5.31 9.49 9.22
N PRO A 173 6.66 9.64 9.23
CA PRO A 173 7.59 8.53 9.07
C PRO A 173 7.45 7.40 10.09
N ALA A 174 7.08 7.71 11.34
CA ALA A 174 6.86 6.68 12.35
C ALA A 174 5.71 5.72 11.98
N ILE A 175 4.62 6.25 11.41
CA ILE A 175 3.49 5.43 10.96
C ILE A 175 3.89 4.65 9.71
N PHE A 176 4.52 5.31 8.73
CA PHE A 176 5.02 4.65 7.52
C PHE A 176 5.86 3.42 7.85
N ARG A 177 6.82 3.54 8.78
CA ARG A 177 7.72 2.45 9.13
C ARG A 177 7.03 1.25 9.76
N ILE A 178 5.98 1.45 10.54
CA ILE A 178 5.21 0.33 11.11
C ILE A 178 4.38 -0.36 10.03
N VAL A 179 3.73 0.41 9.15
CA VAL A 179 2.97 -0.15 8.04
C VAL A 179 3.90 -0.91 7.07
N ASP A 180 5.03 -0.30 6.72
CA ASP A 180 6.11 -0.89 5.91
C ASP A 180 6.65 -2.20 6.52
N GLU A 181 6.92 -2.21 7.83
CA GLU A 181 7.32 -3.43 8.55
C GLU A 181 6.24 -4.50 8.51
N THR A 182 4.98 -4.13 8.61
CA THR A 182 3.89 -5.11 8.52
C THR A 182 3.82 -5.74 7.13
N PHE A 183 4.02 -4.96 6.06
CA PHE A 183 4.15 -5.50 4.69
C PHE A 183 5.40 -6.37 4.53
N ARG A 184 6.54 -5.96 5.10
CA ARG A 184 7.78 -6.75 5.12
C ARG A 184 7.55 -8.12 5.76
N CYS A 185 6.93 -8.16 6.93
CA CYS A 185 6.56 -9.40 7.61
C CYS A 185 5.61 -10.24 6.76
N ALA A 186 4.54 -9.65 6.22
CA ALA A 186 3.57 -10.36 5.38
C ALA A 186 4.24 -10.99 4.14
N LEU A 187 5.18 -10.31 3.49
CA LEU A 187 5.91 -10.86 2.35
C LEU A 187 6.80 -12.04 2.73
N LEU A 188 7.51 -11.95 3.86
CA LEU A 188 8.39 -13.02 4.32
C LEU A 188 7.58 -14.25 4.75
N GLU A 189 6.45 -14.06 5.44
CA GLU A 189 5.57 -15.15 5.88
C GLU A 189 4.83 -15.83 4.71
N THR A 190 4.62 -15.12 3.59
CA THR A 190 3.91 -15.64 2.42
C THR A 190 4.83 -16.05 1.27
N ASP A 191 6.14 -16.06 1.48
CA ASP A 191 7.17 -16.32 0.46
C ASP A 191 6.97 -15.45 -0.81
N GLY A 192 6.62 -14.19 -0.61
CA GLY A 192 6.43 -13.22 -1.69
C GLY A 192 5.13 -13.36 -2.46
N ALA A 193 4.02 -13.70 -1.80
CA ALA A 193 2.71 -13.84 -2.45
C ALA A 193 2.35 -12.59 -3.31
N PRO A 194 1.83 -12.80 -4.54
CA PRO A 194 1.59 -11.71 -5.48
C PRO A 194 0.55 -10.70 -4.98
N GLU A 195 -0.42 -11.12 -4.18
CA GLU A 195 -1.44 -10.25 -3.57
C GLU A 195 -0.82 -9.27 -2.58
N VAL A 196 0.16 -9.73 -1.79
CA VAL A 196 0.87 -8.88 -0.82
C VAL A 196 1.76 -7.88 -1.55
N LEU A 197 2.47 -8.33 -2.61
CA LEU A 197 3.26 -7.44 -3.47
C LEU A 197 2.39 -6.37 -4.14
N ALA A 198 1.23 -6.76 -4.68
CA ALA A 198 0.27 -5.85 -5.27
C ALA A 198 -0.24 -4.83 -4.24
N ALA A 199 -0.64 -5.28 -3.04
CA ALA A 199 -1.09 -4.42 -1.97
C ALA A 199 -0.02 -3.40 -1.54
N LEU A 200 1.24 -3.85 -1.39
CA LEU A 200 2.39 -2.98 -1.08
C LEU A 200 2.58 -1.90 -2.14
N GLN A 201 2.54 -2.27 -3.42
CA GLN A 201 2.72 -1.34 -4.54
C GLN A 201 1.57 -0.32 -4.62
N VAL A 202 0.33 -0.76 -4.44
CA VAL A 202 -0.83 0.14 -4.42
C VAL A 202 -0.77 1.06 -3.21
N PHE A 203 -0.38 0.55 -2.03
CA PHE A 203 -0.18 1.34 -0.82
C PHE A 203 0.90 2.41 -1.03
N THR A 204 2.08 2.00 -1.49
CA THR A 204 3.21 2.90 -1.77
C THR A 204 2.79 4.05 -2.66
N ARG A 205 2.09 3.76 -3.75
CA ARG A 205 1.61 4.79 -4.66
C ARG A 205 0.58 5.72 -4.00
N CYS A 206 -0.39 5.18 -3.25
CA CYS A 206 -1.34 6.02 -2.52
C CYS A 206 -0.63 6.93 -1.50
N PHE A 207 0.42 6.41 -0.84
CA PHE A 207 1.26 7.15 0.08
C PHE A 207 2.03 8.28 -0.65
N VAL A 208 2.63 7.99 -1.80
CA VAL A 208 3.33 9.01 -2.61
C VAL A 208 2.35 10.10 -3.07
N GLU A 209 1.15 9.72 -3.54
CA GLU A 209 0.08 10.69 -3.89
C GLU A 209 -0.34 11.55 -2.69
N ALA A 210 -0.43 10.97 -1.49
CA ALA A 210 -0.74 11.71 -0.27
C ALA A 210 0.39 12.65 0.13
N LEU A 211 1.63 12.19 0.03
CA LEU A 211 2.84 12.96 0.31
C LEU A 211 2.99 14.15 -0.64
N GLU A 212 2.69 13.98 -1.93
CA GLU A 212 2.66 15.06 -2.92
C GLU A 212 1.58 16.09 -2.62
N LYS A 213 0.36 15.65 -2.24
CA LYS A 213 -0.75 16.55 -1.90
C LYS A 213 -0.48 17.36 -0.64
N GLU A 214 0.16 16.76 0.36
CA GLU A 214 0.56 17.48 1.58
C GLU A 214 1.72 18.45 1.35
N ASN A 215 2.55 18.23 0.32
CA ASN A 215 3.77 18.98 0.11
C ASN A 215 3.59 20.16 -0.85
N LYS A 216 3.80 21.37 -0.29
CA LYS A 216 4.53 22.42 -1.00
C LYS A 216 6.05 22.38 -0.70
N GLN A 217 6.47 21.72 0.39
CA GLN A 217 7.86 21.41 0.78
C GLN A 217 7.87 20.16 1.68
N LEU A 218 8.71 19.16 1.37
CA LEU A 218 8.87 17.92 2.15
C LEU A 218 9.09 18.21 3.65
N LYS A 219 8.10 17.90 4.49
CA LYS A 219 8.20 18.06 5.96
C LYS A 219 9.29 17.18 6.58
N PHE A 220 9.55 16.01 6.00
CA PHE A 220 10.54 15.03 6.47
C PHE A 220 11.46 14.60 5.33
N ALA A 221 12.72 14.30 5.65
CA ALA A 221 13.70 13.82 4.68
C ALA A 221 13.36 12.39 4.23
N LEU A 222 13.59 12.04 2.96
CA LEU A 222 13.29 10.69 2.44
C LEU A 222 13.93 9.54 3.24
N LYS A 223 15.12 9.78 3.82
CA LYS A 223 15.82 8.84 4.69
C LYS A 223 15.03 8.45 5.94
N THR A 224 14.06 9.25 6.39
CA THR A 224 13.22 8.87 7.54
C THR A 224 12.18 7.82 7.20
N TYR A 225 11.77 7.74 5.92
CA TYR A 225 10.85 6.72 5.42
C TYR A 225 11.64 5.45 5.05
N PHE A 226 12.74 5.61 4.31
CA PHE A 226 13.57 4.50 3.84
C PHE A 226 14.97 4.56 4.47
N PRO A 227 15.15 4.14 5.74
CA PRO A 227 16.40 4.33 6.48
C PRO A 227 17.59 3.52 5.94
N TYR A 228 17.31 2.39 5.28
CA TYR A 228 18.32 1.49 4.72
C TYR A 228 18.67 1.79 3.26
N ALA A 229 17.96 2.72 2.62
CA ALA A 229 18.13 3.06 1.21
C ALA A 229 19.05 4.26 1.01
N SER A 230 19.76 4.28 -0.13
CA SER A 230 20.44 5.48 -0.60
C SER A 230 19.39 6.56 -0.96
N PRO A 231 19.46 7.79 -0.43
CA PRO A 231 18.53 8.85 -0.78
C PRO A 231 18.45 9.15 -2.29
N SER A 232 19.57 9.01 -3.00
CA SER A 232 19.63 9.21 -4.45
C SER A 232 18.79 8.17 -5.20
N LEU A 233 18.85 6.91 -4.78
CA LEU A 233 18.04 5.84 -5.37
C LEU A 233 16.55 6.07 -5.12
N VAL A 234 16.17 6.44 -3.89
CA VAL A 234 14.77 6.76 -3.56
C VAL A 234 14.25 7.93 -4.40
N MET A 235 15.05 8.99 -4.56
CA MET A 235 14.71 10.13 -5.40
C MET A 235 14.45 9.75 -6.86
N VAL A 236 15.24 8.84 -7.41
CA VAL A 236 15.06 8.35 -8.78
C VAL A 236 13.82 7.46 -8.89
N LEU A 237 13.59 6.56 -7.93
CA LEU A 237 12.43 5.66 -7.93
C LEU A 237 11.10 6.39 -7.77
N LEU A 238 11.08 7.53 -7.05
CA LEU A 238 9.93 8.41 -6.90
C LEU A 238 9.56 9.19 -8.18
N GLN A 239 10.44 9.23 -9.19
CA GLN A 239 10.10 9.92 -10.43
C GLN A 239 8.90 9.26 -11.11
N HIS A 240 7.91 10.06 -11.48
CA HIS A 240 6.75 9.53 -12.18
C HIS A 240 7.14 9.18 -13.63
N PRO A 241 6.93 7.94 -14.11
CA PRO A 241 7.29 7.56 -15.49
C PRO A 241 6.51 8.28 -16.61
N LYS A 242 5.56 9.15 -16.25
CA LYS A 242 4.61 9.77 -17.18
C LYS A 242 5.32 10.89 -17.95
N GLY A 243 5.33 10.79 -19.27
CA GLY A 243 5.91 11.79 -20.16
C GLY A 243 7.42 11.68 -20.36
N ILE A 244 8.08 10.64 -19.82
CA ILE A 244 9.49 10.38 -20.10
C ILE A 244 9.61 9.82 -21.51
N ALA A 245 10.35 10.50 -22.39
CA ALA A 245 10.65 10.00 -23.73
C ALA A 245 11.36 8.63 -23.64
N GLN A 246 11.06 7.71 -24.57
CA GLN A 246 11.54 6.32 -24.52
C GLN A 246 13.07 6.20 -24.30
N GLY A 247 13.87 7.03 -24.99
CA GLY A 247 15.33 7.04 -24.82
C GLY A 247 15.80 7.45 -23.42
N LEU A 248 15.11 8.40 -22.78
CA LEU A 248 15.39 8.84 -21.41
C LEU A 248 14.95 7.77 -20.39
N CYS A 249 13.84 7.07 -20.67
CA CYS A 249 13.36 5.98 -19.81
C CYS A 249 14.37 4.83 -19.74
N CYS A 250 14.95 4.43 -20.88
CA CYS A 250 16.01 3.42 -20.91
C CYS A 250 17.27 3.85 -20.13
N GLN A 251 17.66 5.12 -20.19
CA GLN A 251 18.79 5.64 -19.42
C GLN A 251 18.50 5.64 -17.91
N LEU A 252 17.28 6.02 -17.52
CA LEU A 252 16.86 6.02 -16.13
C LEU A 252 16.84 4.60 -15.54
N LEU A 253 16.32 3.62 -16.29
CA LEU A 253 16.34 2.22 -15.87
C LEU A 253 17.76 1.66 -15.72
N LYS A 254 18.69 2.06 -16.60
CA LYS A 254 20.11 1.71 -16.45
C LYS A 254 20.70 2.29 -15.18
N CYS A 255 20.43 3.58 -14.91
CA CYS A 255 20.87 4.25 -13.69
C CYS A 255 20.29 3.58 -12.43
N ILE A 256 19.00 3.21 -12.42
CA ILE A 256 18.38 2.44 -11.34
C ILE A 256 19.10 1.11 -11.13
N SER A 257 19.34 0.36 -12.21
CA SER A 257 20.05 -0.92 -12.13
C SER A 257 21.48 -0.77 -11.60
N GLU A 258 22.21 0.27 -11.99
CA GLU A 258 23.58 0.53 -11.53
C GLU A 258 23.60 0.86 -10.04
N MET A 259 22.72 1.76 -9.59
CA MET A 259 22.59 2.11 -8.17
C MET A 259 22.18 0.92 -7.29
N LEU A 260 21.26 0.08 -7.78
CA LEU A 260 20.88 -1.16 -7.07
C LEU A 260 22.03 -2.15 -7.02
N ARG A 261 22.75 -2.33 -8.15
CA ARG A 261 23.90 -3.22 -8.22
C ARG A 261 25.01 -2.78 -7.26
N GLU A 262 25.33 -1.50 -7.22
CA GLU A 262 26.29 -0.93 -6.26
C GLU A 262 25.86 -1.16 -4.81
N ALA A 263 24.57 -0.99 -4.50
CA ALA A 263 24.03 -1.22 -3.16
C ALA A 263 24.08 -2.69 -2.71
N VAL A 264 23.96 -3.62 -3.66
CA VAL A 264 23.97 -5.08 -3.42
C VAL A 264 25.40 -5.64 -3.39
N GLU A 265 26.22 -5.29 -4.38
CA GLU A 265 27.56 -5.86 -4.60
C GLU A 265 28.65 -5.11 -3.82
N GLY A 266 28.42 -3.84 -3.44
CA GLY A 266 29.36 -3.02 -2.67
C GLY A 266 29.45 -3.35 -1.17
N GLN A 267 28.67 -4.31 -0.68
CA GLN A 267 28.70 -4.75 0.71
C GLN A 267 29.68 -5.91 0.89
N THR A 268 30.47 -5.87 1.97
CA THR A 268 31.41 -6.97 2.30
C THR A 268 30.69 -8.32 2.31
N ALA A 269 31.30 -9.31 1.66
CA ALA A 269 30.77 -10.66 1.48
C ALA A 269 30.29 -11.24 2.82
N GLY A 270 28.96 -11.26 3.03
CA GLY A 270 28.33 -11.77 4.25
C GLY A 270 27.01 -11.11 4.64
N SER A 271 26.73 -9.88 4.19
CA SER A 271 25.49 -9.15 4.50
C SER A 271 24.34 -9.50 3.54
N HIS A 272 23.67 -10.63 3.75
CA HIS A 272 22.41 -10.96 3.03
C HIS A 272 21.31 -9.92 3.28
N ARG A 273 21.44 -9.14 4.35
CA ARG A 273 20.54 -8.04 4.72
C ARG A 273 20.52 -6.95 3.64
N GLY A 274 21.65 -6.63 3.02
CA GLY A 274 21.73 -5.57 2.01
C GLY A 274 20.96 -5.82 0.72
N ALA A 275 21.01 -7.07 0.24
CA ALA A 275 20.32 -7.48 -0.97
C ALA A 275 18.80 -7.42 -0.82
N PHE A 276 18.28 -7.96 0.30
CA PHE A 276 16.86 -7.91 0.59
C PHE A 276 16.36 -6.47 0.78
N GLU A 277 17.04 -5.61 1.52
CA GLU A 277 16.59 -4.21 1.70
C GLU A 277 16.54 -3.45 0.36
N SER A 278 17.51 -3.71 -0.53
CA SER A 278 17.55 -3.09 -1.86
C SER A 278 16.42 -3.61 -2.77
N TRP A 279 16.15 -4.92 -2.70
CA TRP A 279 15.02 -5.52 -3.42
C TRP A 279 13.68 -5.02 -2.88
N PHE A 280 13.53 -5.02 -1.54
CA PHE A 280 12.33 -4.57 -0.85
C PHE A 280 12.01 -3.12 -1.20
N LEU A 281 13.01 -2.24 -1.24
CA LEU A 281 12.86 -0.88 -1.76
C LEU A 281 12.42 -0.88 -3.23
N PHE A 282 13.02 -1.71 -4.08
CA PHE A 282 12.70 -1.71 -5.50
C PHE A 282 11.26 -2.17 -5.78
N ILE A 283 10.76 -3.19 -5.07
CA ILE A 283 9.40 -3.71 -5.27
C ILE A 283 8.30 -2.75 -4.85
N HIS A 284 8.56 -1.81 -3.92
CA HIS A 284 7.65 -0.70 -3.63
C HIS A 284 7.28 0.06 -4.90
N PHE A 285 8.26 0.22 -5.79
CA PHE A 285 8.16 0.90 -7.07
C PHE A 285 8.17 -0.10 -8.23
N GLY A 286 7.50 -1.25 -8.06
CA GLY A 286 7.52 -2.38 -9.00
C GLY A 286 7.11 -2.05 -10.44
N GLY A 287 6.43 -0.92 -10.67
CA GLY A 287 6.17 -0.39 -12.02
C GLY A 287 7.44 -0.18 -12.85
N TRP A 288 8.60 0.06 -12.24
CA TRP A 288 9.88 0.12 -12.96
C TRP A 288 10.30 -1.23 -13.54
N ALA A 289 10.00 -2.34 -12.87
CA ALA A 289 10.25 -3.68 -13.40
C ALA A 289 9.36 -3.98 -14.62
N ASP A 290 8.08 -3.57 -14.57
CA ASP A 290 7.17 -3.68 -15.71
C ASP A 290 7.71 -2.90 -16.91
N ILE A 291 8.10 -1.64 -16.69
CA ILE A 291 8.62 -0.79 -17.76
C ILE A 291 9.91 -1.39 -18.34
N ALA A 292 10.79 -1.97 -17.51
CA ALA A 292 11.98 -2.65 -17.99
C ALA A 292 11.68 -3.85 -18.89
N ALA A 293 10.67 -4.67 -18.54
CA ALA A 293 10.23 -5.78 -19.38
C ALA A 293 9.69 -5.29 -20.73
N GLU A 294 8.90 -4.23 -20.72
CA GLU A 294 8.37 -3.62 -21.94
C GLU A 294 9.46 -3.03 -22.83
N GLN A 295 10.42 -2.29 -22.26
CA GLN A 295 11.54 -1.74 -23.02
C GLN A 295 12.41 -2.84 -23.65
N LEU A 296 12.61 -3.95 -22.93
CA LEU A 296 13.35 -5.11 -23.44
C LEU A 296 12.63 -5.80 -24.61
N LEU A 297 11.30 -5.89 -24.57
CA LEU A 297 10.50 -6.49 -25.64
C LEU A 297 10.41 -5.59 -26.89
N MET A 298 10.33 -4.27 -26.68
CA MET A 298 10.19 -3.30 -27.76
C MET A 298 11.53 -2.87 -28.38
N SER A 299 12.66 -3.25 -27.76
CA SER A 299 14.00 -2.91 -28.27
C SER A 299 14.36 -3.75 -29.49
N GLU A 300 14.74 -3.09 -30.59
CA GLU A 300 15.32 -3.75 -31.77
C GLU A 300 16.79 -4.11 -31.59
N ALA A 301 17.47 -3.44 -30.66
CA ALA A 301 18.88 -3.67 -30.35
C ALA A 301 19.05 -4.81 -29.34
N GLU A 302 20.30 -5.28 -29.18
CA GLU A 302 20.63 -6.27 -28.17
C GLU A 302 20.17 -5.81 -26.77
N PRO A 303 19.49 -6.69 -26.00
CA PRO A 303 18.94 -6.33 -24.70
C PRO A 303 20.04 -5.84 -23.75
N PRO A 304 19.93 -4.62 -23.19
CA PRO A 304 20.95 -4.10 -22.29
C PRO A 304 21.08 -4.97 -21.04
N GLU A 305 22.32 -5.33 -20.68
CA GLU A 305 22.61 -6.18 -19.52
C GLU A 305 22.01 -5.63 -18.22
N ALA A 306 22.04 -4.32 -18.03
CA ALA A 306 21.44 -3.65 -16.88
C ALA A 306 19.93 -3.95 -16.74
N LEU A 307 19.17 -3.96 -17.83
CA LEU A 307 17.74 -4.25 -17.77
C LEU A 307 17.46 -5.74 -17.51
N LEU A 308 18.27 -6.63 -18.09
CA LEU A 308 18.20 -8.07 -17.80
C LEU A 308 18.48 -8.34 -16.33
N TRP A 309 19.49 -7.68 -15.77
CA TRP A 309 19.83 -7.76 -14.35
C TRP A 309 18.68 -7.24 -13.48
N LEU A 310 18.06 -6.12 -13.84
CA LEU A 310 16.95 -5.54 -13.09
C LEU A 310 15.73 -6.48 -13.04
N LEU A 311 15.39 -7.12 -14.16
CA LEU A 311 14.31 -8.11 -14.20
C LEU A 311 14.63 -9.34 -13.34
N ALA A 312 15.83 -9.90 -13.48
CA ALA A 312 16.26 -11.03 -12.68
C ALA A 312 16.25 -10.69 -11.19
N PHE A 313 16.77 -9.52 -10.81
CA PHE A 313 16.77 -9.02 -9.44
C PHE A 313 15.35 -8.85 -8.90
N SER A 314 14.43 -8.29 -9.70
CA SER A 314 13.03 -8.10 -9.28
C SER A 314 12.31 -9.40 -8.93
N SER A 315 12.72 -10.51 -9.57
CA SER A 315 12.05 -11.81 -9.47
C SER A 315 12.50 -12.64 -8.27
N SER A 316 13.71 -12.44 -7.77
CA SER A 316 14.23 -13.18 -6.62
C SER A 316 15.21 -12.32 -5.81
N PRO A 317 14.86 -11.91 -4.57
CA PRO A 317 15.76 -11.15 -3.70
C PRO A 317 16.98 -11.94 -3.24
N HIS A 318 16.87 -13.27 -3.19
CA HIS A 318 17.85 -14.15 -2.57
C HIS A 318 18.80 -14.80 -3.59
N ASP A 319 18.55 -14.61 -4.89
CA ASP A 319 19.42 -15.13 -5.93
C ASP A 319 20.81 -14.52 -5.80
N GLY A 320 21.82 -15.37 -5.56
CA GLY A 320 23.23 -14.99 -5.66
C GLY A 320 23.62 -14.69 -7.11
N ASP A 321 24.82 -14.14 -7.32
CA ASP A 321 25.26 -13.68 -8.63
C ASP A 321 25.22 -14.76 -9.72
N GLN A 322 25.55 -16.01 -9.37
CA GLN A 322 25.47 -17.14 -10.31
C GLN A 322 24.04 -17.48 -10.72
N GLN A 323 23.10 -17.53 -9.77
CA GLN A 323 21.69 -17.81 -10.05
C GLN A 323 21.07 -16.69 -10.87
N ARG A 324 21.38 -15.44 -10.51
CA ARG A 324 20.95 -14.25 -11.25
C ARG A 324 21.49 -14.25 -12.68
N ALA A 325 22.77 -14.56 -12.88
CA ALA A 325 23.37 -14.68 -14.21
C ALA A 325 22.68 -15.77 -15.05
N GLN A 326 22.34 -16.92 -14.45
CA GLN A 326 21.59 -17.98 -15.14
C GLN A 326 20.19 -17.50 -15.56
N THR A 327 19.47 -16.80 -14.68
CA THR A 327 18.16 -16.21 -14.99
C THR A 327 18.29 -15.18 -16.12
N MET A 328 19.31 -14.33 -16.11
CA MET A 328 19.57 -13.37 -17.19
C MET A 328 19.81 -14.03 -18.55
N VAL A 329 20.56 -15.14 -18.59
CA VAL A 329 20.82 -15.90 -19.83
C VAL A 329 19.52 -16.49 -20.38
N GLU A 330 18.68 -17.05 -19.51
CA GLU A 330 17.37 -17.60 -19.92
C GLU A 330 16.45 -16.51 -20.47
N VAL A 331 16.30 -15.40 -19.73
CA VAL A 331 15.51 -14.24 -20.16
C VAL A 331 16.02 -13.67 -21.49
N LYS A 332 17.34 -13.53 -21.66
CA LYS A 332 17.95 -13.09 -22.92
C LYS A 332 17.63 -14.05 -24.08
N ALA A 333 17.64 -15.36 -23.83
CA ALA A 333 17.31 -16.36 -24.84
C ALA A 333 15.82 -16.30 -25.24
N VAL A 334 14.92 -16.13 -24.27
CA VAL A 334 13.47 -15.94 -24.53
C VAL A 334 13.24 -14.67 -25.32
N LEU A 335 13.80 -13.53 -24.89
CA LEU A 335 13.71 -12.25 -25.60
C LEU A 335 14.26 -12.34 -27.03
N GLY A 336 15.38 -13.02 -27.24
CA GLY A 336 15.95 -13.23 -28.57
C GLY A 336 15.04 -14.07 -29.49
N ARG A 337 14.29 -15.03 -28.94
CA ARG A 337 13.27 -15.78 -29.71
C ARG A 337 12.03 -14.92 -29.98
N LEU A 338 11.53 -14.20 -28.97
CA LEU A 338 10.39 -13.29 -29.11
C LEU A 338 10.66 -12.15 -30.09
N GLY A 339 11.86 -11.58 -30.09
CA GLY A 339 12.25 -10.52 -31.03
C GLY A 339 12.23 -10.98 -32.49
N LYS A 340 12.57 -12.25 -32.77
CA LYS A 340 12.42 -12.85 -34.11
C LYS A 340 10.95 -12.99 -34.49
N LEU A 341 10.12 -13.43 -33.56
CA LEU A 341 8.68 -13.58 -33.75
C LEU A 341 7.95 -12.24 -33.90
N PHE A 342 8.44 -11.19 -33.24
CA PHE A 342 7.89 -9.83 -33.34
C PHE A 342 7.88 -9.32 -34.79
N ARG A 343 8.84 -9.78 -35.61
CA ARG A 343 9.00 -9.43 -37.03
C ARG A 343 8.36 -10.45 -37.98
N SER A 344 7.78 -11.54 -37.47
CA SER A 344 7.22 -12.58 -38.31
C SER A 344 5.84 -12.17 -38.84
N PRO A 345 5.58 -12.29 -40.16
CA PRO A 345 4.26 -11.99 -40.73
C PRO A 345 3.21 -13.04 -40.37
N THR A 346 3.66 -14.25 -40.00
CA THR A 346 2.84 -15.39 -39.56
C THR A 346 3.28 -15.84 -38.19
N LEU A 347 2.37 -15.80 -37.22
CA LEU A 347 2.63 -16.16 -35.84
C LEU A 347 1.56 -17.15 -35.38
N SER A 348 1.98 -18.25 -34.75
CA SER A 348 1.07 -19.24 -34.15
C SER A 348 1.34 -19.41 -32.65
N GLY A 349 0.40 -20.01 -31.92
CA GLY A 349 0.60 -20.34 -30.51
C GLY A 349 1.74 -21.33 -30.27
N GLN A 350 1.99 -22.25 -31.21
CA GLN A 350 3.10 -23.20 -31.14
C GLN A 350 4.46 -22.51 -31.20
N ASP A 351 4.58 -21.43 -31.99
CA ASP A 351 5.82 -20.64 -32.07
C ASP A 351 6.15 -20.00 -30.71
N LEU A 352 5.13 -19.57 -29.97
CA LEU A 352 5.30 -18.98 -28.63
C LEU A 352 5.62 -20.03 -27.56
N GLN A 353 5.01 -21.21 -27.61
CA GLN A 353 5.39 -22.34 -26.74
C GLN A 353 6.85 -22.78 -26.99
N ALA A 354 7.26 -22.83 -28.26
CA ALA A 354 8.66 -23.06 -28.62
C ALA A 354 9.58 -21.93 -28.11
N ALA A 355 9.12 -20.68 -28.14
CA ALA A 355 9.86 -19.54 -27.59
C ALA A 355 9.96 -19.58 -26.05
N ALA A 356 8.97 -20.10 -25.34
CA ALA A 356 9.01 -20.37 -23.90
C ALA A 356 9.99 -21.52 -23.55
N GLY A 357 10.28 -22.38 -24.54
CA GLY A 357 11.14 -23.55 -24.39
C GLY A 357 10.44 -24.71 -23.69
N GLU A 358 9.11 -24.76 -23.70
CA GLU A 358 8.29 -25.81 -23.07
C GLU A 358 8.40 -27.18 -23.76
N GLY A 359 9.02 -27.25 -24.94
CA GLY A 359 9.16 -28.48 -25.74
C GLY A 359 10.45 -29.29 -25.55
N ARG A 360 11.35 -28.93 -24.61
CA ARG A 360 12.57 -29.72 -24.31
C ARG A 360 12.40 -30.47 -23.00
N GLU A 361 12.56 -31.80 -23.04
CA GLU A 361 12.84 -32.64 -21.86
C GLU A 361 14.06 -32.06 -21.13
N ALA A 362 13.83 -31.21 -20.15
CA ALA A 362 14.84 -30.62 -19.29
C ALA A 362 14.28 -30.57 -17.88
N GLU A 363 15.17 -30.64 -16.89
CA GLU A 363 14.83 -30.63 -15.47
C GLU A 363 13.80 -29.55 -15.11
N PRO A 364 12.95 -29.80 -14.08
CA PRO A 364 11.92 -28.86 -13.67
C PRO A 364 12.55 -27.49 -13.40
N ARG A 365 12.18 -26.49 -14.21
CA ARG A 365 12.67 -25.13 -14.07
C ARG A 365 12.14 -24.52 -12.78
N PRO A 366 12.93 -23.70 -12.06
CA PRO A 366 12.43 -22.96 -10.90
C PRO A 366 11.20 -22.12 -11.25
N LEU A 367 10.20 -22.13 -10.37
CA LEU A 367 8.90 -21.46 -10.58
C LEU A 367 9.05 -19.99 -10.98
N VAL A 368 9.96 -19.26 -10.33
CA VAL A 368 10.26 -17.84 -10.60
C VAL A 368 10.65 -17.59 -12.07
N ARG A 369 11.45 -18.49 -12.67
CA ARG A 369 11.88 -18.35 -14.07
C ARG A 369 10.74 -18.64 -15.04
N GLN A 370 9.84 -19.55 -14.66
CA GLN A 370 8.62 -19.81 -15.43
C GLN A 370 7.68 -18.61 -15.39
N GLN A 371 7.47 -17.99 -14.22
CA GLN A 371 6.68 -16.77 -14.06
C GLN A 371 7.24 -15.61 -14.88
N LEU A 372 8.56 -15.39 -14.84
CA LEU A 372 9.22 -14.39 -15.70
C LEU A 372 8.99 -14.66 -17.19
N THR A 373 9.12 -15.91 -17.61
CA THR A 373 8.87 -16.31 -19.01
C THR A 373 7.42 -16.03 -19.40
N ARG A 374 6.45 -16.42 -18.57
CA ARG A 374 5.03 -16.14 -18.80
C ARG A 374 4.74 -14.64 -18.87
N ARG A 375 5.31 -13.85 -17.96
CA ARG A 375 5.18 -12.37 -17.98
C ARG A 375 5.69 -11.76 -19.29
N LEU A 376 6.81 -12.27 -19.82
CA LEU A 376 7.35 -11.82 -21.11
C LEU A 376 6.45 -12.23 -22.29
N LEU A 377 5.89 -13.45 -22.26
CA LEU A 377 4.93 -13.91 -23.27
C LEU A 377 3.65 -13.05 -23.25
N LEU A 378 3.07 -12.81 -22.07
CA LEU A 378 1.87 -11.99 -21.93
C LEU A 378 2.14 -10.54 -22.39
N SER A 379 3.27 -9.97 -22.00
CA SER A 379 3.71 -8.65 -22.49
C SER A 379 3.87 -8.64 -24.01
N PHE A 380 4.45 -9.70 -24.60
CA PHE A 380 4.55 -9.84 -26.05
C PHE A 380 3.18 -9.91 -26.71
N LEU A 381 2.24 -10.69 -26.18
CA LEU A 381 0.87 -10.78 -26.69
C LEU A 381 0.16 -9.44 -26.68
N LEU A 382 0.43 -8.59 -25.69
CA LEU A 382 -0.16 -7.26 -25.59
C LEU A 382 0.52 -6.22 -26.46
N TRP A 383 1.83 -6.29 -26.70
CA TRP A 383 2.57 -5.24 -27.41
C TRP A 383 2.86 -5.55 -28.88
N ALA A 384 3.01 -6.83 -29.25
CA ALA A 384 3.26 -7.24 -30.63
C ALA A 384 1.96 -7.22 -31.45
N PRO A 385 1.92 -6.54 -32.62
CA PRO A 385 0.73 -6.53 -33.47
C PRO A 385 0.24 -7.92 -33.88
N ALA A 386 1.17 -8.84 -34.19
CA ALA A 386 0.85 -10.24 -34.50
C ALA A 386 0.38 -11.02 -33.25
N GLY A 387 0.82 -10.63 -32.07
CA GLY A 387 0.42 -11.23 -30.79
C GLY A 387 -1.07 -11.03 -30.51
N HIS A 388 -1.64 -9.86 -30.86
CA HIS A 388 -3.07 -9.56 -30.66
C HIS A 388 -4.00 -10.60 -31.30
N ALA A 389 -3.62 -11.12 -32.47
CA ALA A 389 -4.45 -12.06 -33.22
C ALA A 389 -4.53 -13.45 -32.57
N ILE A 390 -3.49 -13.86 -31.85
CA ILE A 390 -3.38 -15.19 -31.24
C ILE A 390 -3.49 -15.16 -29.71
N ALA A 391 -3.65 -13.98 -29.10
CA ALA A 391 -3.61 -13.80 -27.66
C ALA A 391 -4.62 -14.69 -26.92
N ARG A 392 -5.85 -14.79 -27.43
CA ARG A 392 -6.89 -15.65 -26.85
C ARG A 392 -6.51 -17.13 -26.85
N GLU A 393 -6.04 -17.64 -27.98
CA GLU A 393 -5.62 -19.03 -28.13
C GLU A 393 -4.48 -19.35 -27.16
N VAL A 394 -3.46 -18.50 -27.13
CA VAL A 394 -2.26 -18.70 -26.31
C VAL A 394 -2.59 -18.62 -24.81
N VAL A 395 -3.39 -17.63 -24.39
CA VAL A 395 -3.81 -17.52 -23.00
C VAL A 395 -4.63 -18.73 -22.55
N THR A 396 -5.52 -19.24 -23.41
CA THR A 396 -6.28 -20.47 -23.12
C THR A 396 -5.35 -21.67 -22.97
N LEU A 397 -4.31 -21.77 -23.80
CA LEU A 397 -3.30 -22.83 -23.70
C LEU A 397 -2.41 -22.71 -22.45
N MET A 398 -2.18 -21.49 -21.96
CA MET A 398 -1.37 -21.23 -20.76
C MET A 398 -2.17 -21.43 -19.47
N ALA A 399 -3.46 -21.07 -19.46
CA ALA A 399 -4.35 -21.13 -18.30
C ALA A 399 -4.82 -22.57 -17.98
N GLN A 400 -3.88 -23.50 -17.82
CA GLN A 400 -4.18 -24.92 -17.58
C GLN A 400 -4.50 -25.23 -16.12
N THR A 401 -4.08 -24.37 -15.19
CA THR A 401 -4.34 -24.51 -13.75
C THR A 401 -4.97 -23.24 -13.20
N GLU A 402 -5.68 -23.37 -12.08
CA GLU A 402 -6.29 -22.24 -11.36
C GLU A 402 -5.22 -21.21 -10.95
N ASP A 403 -4.07 -21.66 -10.45
CA ASP A 403 -2.96 -20.79 -10.05
C ASP A 403 -2.40 -19.97 -11.23
N ILE A 404 -2.19 -20.61 -12.40
CA ILE A 404 -1.69 -19.90 -13.59
C ILE A 404 -2.77 -18.95 -14.13
N THR A 405 -4.04 -19.33 -14.04
CA THR A 405 -5.16 -18.46 -14.43
C THR A 405 -5.19 -17.20 -13.57
N HIS A 406 -5.05 -17.35 -12.26
CA HIS A 406 -4.95 -16.23 -11.32
C HIS A 406 -3.71 -15.36 -11.57
N GLU A 407 -2.55 -15.95 -11.88
CA GLU A 407 -1.34 -15.23 -12.26
C GLU A 407 -1.57 -14.36 -13.51
N ILE A 408 -2.22 -14.91 -14.54
CA ILE A 408 -2.55 -14.19 -15.78
C ILE A 408 -3.55 -13.06 -15.52
N ILE A 409 -4.61 -13.31 -14.74
CA ILE A 409 -5.59 -12.28 -14.34
C ILE A 409 -4.87 -11.14 -13.59
N GLY A 410 -4.01 -11.48 -12.63
CA GLY A 410 -3.21 -10.52 -11.87
C GLY A 410 -2.31 -9.67 -12.77
N PHE A 411 -1.61 -10.28 -13.72
CA PHE A 411 -0.78 -9.57 -14.70
C PHE A 411 -1.60 -8.59 -15.56
N LEU A 412 -2.76 -9.03 -16.07
CA LEU A 412 -3.62 -8.20 -16.93
C LEU A 412 -4.20 -7.01 -16.15
N ASP A 413 -4.68 -7.24 -14.93
CA ASP A 413 -5.22 -6.19 -14.07
C ASP A 413 -4.12 -5.17 -13.70
N GLN A 414 -2.93 -5.65 -13.32
CA GLN A 414 -1.75 -4.81 -13.05
C GLN A 414 -1.33 -3.98 -14.26
N THR A 415 -1.32 -4.57 -15.45
CA THR A 415 -0.96 -3.87 -16.68
C THR A 415 -1.97 -2.77 -17.02
N LEU A 416 -3.26 -3.08 -17.00
CA LEU A 416 -4.34 -2.11 -17.27
C LEU A 416 -4.33 -0.97 -16.26
N TYR A 417 -4.22 -1.33 -14.98
CA TYR A 417 -4.14 -0.39 -13.88
C TYR A 417 -2.98 0.58 -14.06
N ARG A 418 -1.77 0.07 -14.32
CA ARG A 418 -0.57 0.88 -14.56
C ARG A 418 -0.73 1.79 -15.78
N TRP A 419 -1.34 1.32 -16.86
CA TRP A 419 -1.59 2.15 -18.04
C TRP A 419 -2.56 3.30 -17.78
N ASP A 420 -3.58 3.09 -16.95
CA ASP A 420 -4.50 4.15 -16.54
C ASP A 420 -3.75 5.21 -15.73
N GLN A 421 -2.89 4.79 -14.79
CA GLN A 421 -2.08 5.69 -13.94
C GLN A 421 -1.02 6.48 -14.73
N PHE A 422 -0.29 5.81 -15.64
CA PHE A 422 0.75 6.46 -16.44
C PHE A 422 0.19 7.18 -17.68
N CYS A 423 -1.13 7.15 -17.89
CA CYS A 423 -1.81 7.68 -19.07
C CYS A 423 -1.17 7.19 -20.38
N ILE A 424 -0.82 5.91 -20.42
CA ILE A 424 -0.23 5.28 -21.61
C ILE A 424 -1.33 5.10 -22.66
N GLU A 425 -1.13 5.72 -23.82
CA GLU A 425 -2.03 5.63 -24.97
C GLU A 425 -1.76 4.35 -25.78
N ALA A 426 -2.28 3.23 -25.29
CA ALA A 426 -2.20 1.93 -25.96
C ALA A 426 -3.60 1.36 -26.25
N PRO A 427 -4.38 1.95 -27.19
CA PRO A 427 -5.80 1.62 -27.36
C PRO A 427 -6.04 0.16 -27.78
N ARG A 428 -5.21 -0.38 -28.67
CA ARG A 428 -5.31 -1.80 -29.11
C ARG A 428 -4.87 -2.77 -28.02
N PRO A 429 -3.68 -2.65 -27.41
CA PRO A 429 -3.28 -3.50 -26.27
C PRO A 429 -4.29 -3.47 -25.11
N ARG A 430 -4.82 -2.28 -24.78
CA ARG A 430 -5.84 -2.11 -23.72
C ARG A 430 -7.15 -2.83 -24.04
N LYS A 431 -7.58 -2.83 -25.30
CA LYS A 431 -8.75 -3.59 -25.74
C LYS A 431 -8.54 -5.10 -25.56
N VAL A 432 -7.41 -5.62 -26.06
CA VAL A 432 -7.07 -7.06 -25.95
C VAL A 432 -6.98 -7.49 -24.49
N ALA A 433 -6.29 -6.74 -23.63
CA ALA A 433 -6.17 -7.05 -22.21
C ALA A 433 -7.54 -7.10 -21.50
N ARG A 434 -8.46 -6.17 -21.79
CA ARG A 434 -9.81 -6.17 -21.22
C ARG A 434 -10.67 -7.33 -21.69
N GLU A 435 -10.58 -7.69 -22.97
CA GLU A 435 -11.30 -8.84 -23.53
C GLU A 435 -10.83 -10.14 -22.86
N LEU A 436 -9.51 -10.36 -22.78
CA LEU A 436 -8.92 -11.53 -22.10
C LEU A 436 -9.32 -11.59 -20.62
N LEU A 437 -9.25 -10.47 -19.91
CA LEU A 437 -9.59 -10.39 -18.49
C LEU A 437 -11.08 -10.74 -18.25
N THR A 438 -11.96 -10.31 -19.15
CA THR A 438 -13.40 -10.61 -19.07
C THR A 438 -13.67 -12.10 -19.32
N GLU A 439 -13.00 -12.70 -20.30
CA GLU A 439 -13.13 -14.12 -20.62
C GLU A 439 -12.61 -15.00 -19.48
N LEU A 440 -11.44 -14.69 -18.92
CA LEU A 440 -10.85 -15.44 -17.82
C LEU A 440 -11.69 -15.36 -16.53
N ARG A 441 -12.22 -14.17 -16.19
CA ARG A 441 -13.10 -14.00 -15.02
C ARG A 441 -14.48 -14.65 -15.19
N ALA A 442 -14.90 -14.96 -16.42
CA ALA A 442 -16.14 -15.68 -16.66
C ALA A 442 -15.99 -17.21 -16.54
N GLY A 443 -14.75 -17.71 -16.63
CA GLY A 443 -14.42 -19.13 -16.52
C GLY A 443 -13.93 -19.60 -15.15
N VAL A 444 -13.67 -18.66 -14.23
CA VAL A 444 -13.34 -18.86 -12.80
C VAL A 444 -14.60 -18.56 -11.99
#